data_AF-A0AA39H467-F1
#
_entry.id   AF-A0AA39H467-F1
#
_cell.length_a   1.000
_cell.length_b   1.000
_cell.length_c   1.000
_cell.angle_alpha   90.00
_cell.angle_beta   90.00
_cell.angle_gamma   90.00
#
_symmetry.space_group_name_H-M   'P 1'
#
loop_
_entity.id
_entity.type
_entity.pdbx_description
1 polymer ?
#
loop_
_entity_poly.entity_id
_entity_poly.type
_entity_poly.pdbx_seq_one_letter_code
_entity_poly.pdbx_strand_id
1 'polypeptide(L)'
;MHAKHESHPHWRQLHKNDQARMAMMDDSDRPTRDEKFHEEGYVWIKYCLFASNILFLMVGTMVLALGAWLRTDSRFRDFLSERYRQIVQDAFWEAPTLYIFSYLLITLGGVMIVIALFGCCGAVQRSKMMLSIYAVILFLLMLFTLGCGIFILYKRDGIDVELQDALNYMVQHYYQGAGIIQESLDRLQQAFRCCGNAGCSDFAAFHQDPPRTCDIRCDGCHYRIWTALHIGFSVAIVVFLIVIVVQLVAVAMSLYMVIAIPKHQFHPEYYYTEHQNRAYLRSLRSYRSPQPPRPYVISPAAYR
;
A
#
# COMPACT_ATOMS: atom_id res chain seq x y z
N MET A 1 23.05 -8.00 -54.48
CA MET A 1 21.76 -8.66 -54.13
C MET A 1 21.93 -9.34 -52.78
N HIS A 2 21.52 -8.69 -51.70
CA HIS A 2 21.58 -9.27 -50.35
C HIS A 2 20.40 -10.24 -50.16
N ALA A 3 20.70 -11.52 -49.93
CA ALA A 3 19.71 -12.51 -49.54
C ALA A 3 19.26 -12.22 -48.11
N LYS A 4 17.97 -11.94 -47.95
CA LYS A 4 17.28 -11.72 -46.68
C LYS A 4 17.22 -13.06 -45.96
N HIS A 5 17.99 -13.21 -44.87
CA HIS A 5 17.85 -14.34 -43.96
C HIS A 5 16.54 -14.15 -43.20
N GLU A 6 15.45 -14.77 -43.67
CA GLU A 6 14.19 -14.80 -42.94
C GLU A 6 14.34 -15.69 -41.72
N SER A 7 14.63 -15.06 -40.57
CA SER A 7 14.51 -15.66 -39.27
C SER A 7 13.05 -16.01 -39.02
N HIS A 8 12.65 -17.23 -39.40
CA HIS A 8 11.36 -17.79 -39.03
C HIS A 8 11.21 -17.66 -37.50
N PRO A 9 10.17 -16.98 -37.00
CA PRO A 9 10.12 -16.68 -35.59
C PRO A 9 9.86 -17.96 -34.80
N HIS A 10 10.76 -18.28 -33.90
CA HIS A 10 10.72 -19.44 -32.99
C HIS A 10 9.35 -19.64 -32.31
N TRP A 11 8.59 -18.57 -32.06
CA TRP A 11 7.23 -18.60 -31.51
C TRP A 11 6.19 -19.28 -32.42
N ARG A 12 6.32 -19.21 -33.76
CA ARG A 12 5.41 -19.93 -34.68
C ARG A 12 5.56 -21.44 -34.59
N GLN A 13 6.78 -21.91 -34.34
CA GLN A 13 7.04 -23.34 -34.15
C GLN A 13 6.48 -23.84 -32.80
N LEU A 14 6.60 -23.03 -31.74
CA LEU A 14 6.05 -23.35 -30.41
C LEU A 14 4.53 -23.50 -30.46
N HIS A 15 3.82 -22.54 -31.06
CA HIS A 15 2.36 -22.63 -31.22
C HIS A 15 1.91 -23.87 -31.98
N LYS A 16 2.62 -24.26 -33.05
CA LYS A 16 2.31 -25.48 -33.81
C LYS A 16 2.50 -26.75 -32.98
N ASN A 17 3.55 -26.79 -32.15
CA ASN A 17 3.82 -27.94 -31.29
C ASN A 17 2.80 -28.07 -30.15
N ASP A 18 2.35 -26.94 -29.59
CA ASP A 18 1.32 -26.93 -28.55
C ASP A 18 -0.05 -27.33 -29.11
N GLN A 19 -0.39 -26.86 -30.32
CA GLN A 19 -1.58 -27.31 -31.03
C GLN A 19 -1.55 -28.83 -31.32
N ALA A 20 -0.40 -29.35 -31.74
CA ALA A 20 -0.23 -30.79 -31.98
C ALA A 20 -0.35 -31.62 -30.68
N ARG A 21 0.17 -31.11 -29.55
CA ARG A 21 0.01 -31.75 -28.25
C ARG A 21 -1.44 -31.77 -27.76
N MET A 22 -2.18 -30.66 -27.91
CA MET A 22 -3.60 -30.60 -27.55
C MET A 22 -4.48 -31.49 -28.43
N ALA A 23 -4.05 -31.76 -29.67
CA ALA A 23 -4.73 -32.68 -30.58
C ALA A 23 -4.47 -34.17 -30.25
N MET A 24 -3.42 -34.47 -29.47
CA MET A 24 -3.07 -35.83 -29.03
C MET A 24 -3.54 -36.16 -27.60
N MET A 25 -4.14 -35.21 -26.88
CA MET A 25 -4.77 -35.47 -25.58
C MET A 25 -6.11 -36.18 -25.76
N ASP A 26 -6.37 -37.18 -24.92
CA ASP A 26 -7.70 -37.78 -24.81
C ASP A 26 -8.72 -36.71 -24.37
N ASP A 27 -9.98 -36.86 -24.77
CA ASP A 27 -11.00 -35.82 -24.52
C ASP A 27 -11.25 -35.64 -23.01
N SER A 28 -11.00 -36.69 -22.21
CA SER A 28 -11.04 -36.65 -20.75
C SER A 28 -9.90 -35.85 -20.10
N ASP A 29 -8.78 -35.66 -20.80
CA ASP A 29 -7.57 -34.97 -20.27
C ASP A 29 -7.46 -33.52 -20.75
N ARG A 30 -8.39 -33.05 -21.62
CA ARG A 30 -8.40 -31.65 -22.05
C ARG A 30 -8.85 -30.75 -20.90
N PRO A 31 -8.08 -29.71 -20.55
CA PRO A 31 -8.50 -28.76 -19.53
C PRO A 31 -9.80 -28.10 -19.95
N THR A 32 -10.78 -28.14 -19.04
CA THR A 32 -12.10 -27.54 -19.20
C THR A 32 -11.97 -26.03 -19.40
N ARG A 33 -13.01 -25.39 -19.96
CA ARG A 33 -13.02 -23.93 -20.17
C ARG A 33 -12.81 -23.17 -18.84
N ASP A 34 -13.32 -23.73 -17.76
CA ASP A 34 -13.21 -23.17 -16.41
C ASP A 34 -11.75 -23.26 -15.90
N GLU A 35 -11.06 -24.39 -16.11
CA GLU A 35 -9.64 -24.53 -15.73
C GLU A 35 -8.71 -23.57 -16.47
N LYS A 36 -8.96 -23.33 -17.76
CA LYS A 36 -8.20 -22.32 -18.53
C LYS A 36 -8.43 -20.90 -18.01
N PHE A 37 -9.67 -20.56 -17.67
CA PHE A 37 -10.00 -19.26 -17.09
C PHE A 37 -9.35 -19.06 -15.71
N HIS A 38 -9.28 -20.11 -14.88
CA HIS A 38 -8.59 -20.09 -13.60
C HIS A 38 -7.06 -19.90 -13.73
N GLU A 39 -6.43 -20.55 -14.72
CA GLU A 39 -5.00 -20.39 -15.04
C GLU A 39 -4.67 -18.96 -15.50
N GLU A 40 -5.47 -18.38 -16.40
CA GLU A 40 -5.27 -17.00 -16.86
C GLU A 40 -5.49 -16.00 -15.71
N GLY A 41 -6.55 -16.18 -14.91
CA GLY A 41 -6.85 -15.33 -13.75
C GLY A 41 -5.75 -15.37 -12.68
N TYR A 42 -5.18 -16.54 -12.42
CA TYR A 42 -4.07 -16.70 -11.47
C TYR A 42 -2.85 -15.85 -11.87
N VAL A 43 -2.50 -15.84 -13.15
CA VAL A 43 -1.37 -15.06 -13.67
C VAL A 43 -1.61 -13.57 -13.49
N TRP A 44 -2.80 -13.06 -13.82
CA TRP A 44 -3.16 -11.64 -13.64
C TRP A 44 -3.10 -11.21 -12.17
N ILE A 45 -3.69 -11.99 -11.26
CA ILE A 45 -3.67 -11.69 -9.83
C ILE A 45 -2.24 -11.63 -9.31
N LYS A 46 -1.34 -12.48 -9.83
CA LYS A 46 0.08 -12.48 -9.44
C LYS A 46 0.76 -11.17 -9.82
N TYR A 47 0.56 -10.72 -11.06
CA TYR A 47 1.13 -9.47 -11.54
C TYR A 47 0.54 -8.26 -10.83
N CYS A 48 -0.77 -8.24 -10.58
CA CYS A 48 -1.43 -7.18 -9.82
C CYS A 48 -0.89 -7.10 -8.38
N LEU A 49 -0.73 -8.23 -7.70
CA LEU A 49 -0.17 -8.29 -6.35
C LEU A 49 1.29 -7.81 -6.32
N PHE A 50 2.10 -8.24 -7.28
CA PHE A 50 3.50 -7.80 -7.36
C PHE A 50 3.59 -6.29 -7.65
N ALA A 51 2.84 -5.78 -8.62
CA ALA A 51 2.84 -4.38 -8.99
C ALA A 51 2.35 -3.46 -7.85
N SER A 52 1.28 -3.84 -7.14
CA SER A 52 0.77 -3.06 -6.01
C SER A 52 1.75 -3.02 -4.85
N ASN A 53 2.44 -4.13 -4.54
CA ASN A 53 3.46 -4.13 -3.50
C ASN A 53 4.70 -3.32 -3.89
N ILE A 54 5.09 -3.27 -5.17
CA ILE A 54 6.15 -2.37 -5.64
C ILE A 54 5.73 -0.90 -5.49
N LEU A 55 4.46 -0.57 -5.79
CA LEU A 55 3.94 0.77 -5.53
C LEU A 55 4.00 1.12 -4.04
N PHE A 56 3.57 0.22 -3.15
CA PHE A 56 3.65 0.44 -1.70
C PHE A 56 5.09 0.56 -1.21
N LEU A 57 6.03 -0.16 -1.80
CA LEU A 57 7.46 -0.02 -1.51
C LEU A 57 7.95 1.38 -1.89
N MET A 58 7.61 1.86 -3.09
CA MET A 58 7.97 3.22 -3.53
C MET A 58 7.38 4.28 -2.59
N VAL A 59 6.08 4.23 -2.34
CA VAL A 59 5.42 5.18 -1.43
C VAL A 59 6.02 5.11 -0.02
N GLY A 60 6.28 3.91 0.50
CA GLY A 60 6.89 3.71 1.82
C GLY A 60 8.29 4.31 1.91
N THR A 61 9.12 4.12 0.89
CA THR A 61 10.46 4.74 0.84
C THR A 61 10.39 6.26 0.75
N MET A 62 9.45 6.82 -0.01
CA MET A 62 9.24 8.28 -0.06
C MET A 62 8.81 8.82 1.29
N VAL A 63 7.85 8.18 1.96
CA VAL A 63 7.35 8.59 3.28
C VAL A 63 8.46 8.49 4.33
N LEU A 64 9.24 7.40 4.34
CA LEU A 64 10.38 7.24 5.25
C LEU A 64 11.45 8.32 5.00
N ALA A 65 11.79 8.57 3.73
CA ALA A 65 12.76 9.59 3.36
C ALA A 65 12.31 11.00 3.77
N LEU A 66 11.02 11.32 3.57
CA LEU A 66 10.43 12.59 4.03
C LEU A 66 10.46 12.70 5.56
N GLY A 67 10.12 11.64 6.28
CA GLY A 67 10.21 11.61 7.75
C GLY A 67 11.63 11.79 8.26
N ALA A 68 12.60 11.12 7.63
CA ALA A 68 14.02 11.25 7.95
C ALA A 68 14.54 12.66 7.64
N TRP A 69 14.17 13.24 6.49
CA TRP A 69 14.53 14.61 6.12
C TRP A 69 13.98 15.62 7.13
N LEU A 70 12.72 15.48 7.52
CA LEU A 70 12.07 16.34 8.51
C LEU A 70 12.73 16.24 9.90
N ARG A 71 13.33 15.09 10.20
CA ARG A 71 14.05 14.85 11.45
C ARG A 71 15.47 15.43 11.46
N THR A 72 16.17 15.42 10.33
CA THR A 72 17.59 15.81 10.25
C THR A 72 17.80 17.27 9.86
N ASP A 73 16.95 17.84 9.03
CA ASP A 73 17.12 19.20 8.50
C ASP A 73 16.23 20.21 9.24
N SER A 74 16.84 21.13 9.98
CA SER A 74 16.12 22.19 10.70
C SER A 74 15.53 23.24 9.76
N ARG A 75 16.21 23.58 8.66
CA ARG A 75 15.72 24.59 7.69
C ARG A 75 14.46 24.10 6.98
N PHE A 76 14.41 22.81 6.65
CA PHE A 76 13.22 22.21 6.06
C PHE A 76 12.03 22.20 7.02
N ARG A 77 12.27 21.93 8.30
CA ARG A 77 11.25 22.03 9.34
C ARG A 77 10.71 23.46 9.47
N ASP A 78 11.59 24.46 9.46
CA ASP A 78 11.19 25.87 9.52
C ASP A 78 10.42 26.28 8.25
N PHE A 79 10.89 25.88 7.07
CA PHE A 79 10.17 26.13 5.81
C PHE A 79 8.78 25.48 5.77
N LEU A 80 8.65 24.24 6.22
CA LEU A 80 7.36 23.55 6.31
C LEU A 80 6.44 24.24 7.32
N SER A 81 6.97 24.72 8.44
CA SER A 81 6.17 25.47 9.41
C SER A 81 5.56 26.74 8.81
N GLU A 82 6.27 27.43 7.92
CA GLU A 82 5.75 28.63 7.25
C GLU A 82 4.74 28.28 6.14
N ARG A 83 5.07 27.29 5.29
CA ARG A 83 4.25 26.93 4.12
C ARG A 83 2.96 26.20 4.49
N TYR A 84 3.01 25.34 5.50
CA TYR A 84 1.90 24.47 5.89
C TYR A 84 0.92 25.16 6.85
N ARG A 85 1.31 26.30 7.43
CA ARG A 85 0.46 27.25 8.19
C ARG A 85 -0.81 27.66 7.42
N GLN A 86 -0.79 27.60 6.09
CA GLN A 86 -1.91 27.98 5.24
C GLN A 86 -2.82 26.81 4.83
N ILE A 87 -2.40 25.55 5.02
CA ILE A 87 -3.10 24.36 4.49
C ILE A 87 -3.70 23.52 5.62
N VAL A 88 -3.02 23.43 6.76
CA VAL A 88 -3.52 22.75 7.95
C VAL A 88 -3.59 23.77 9.05
N GLN A 89 -4.79 24.31 9.24
CA GLN A 89 -5.10 25.15 10.38
C GLN A 89 -4.90 24.32 11.66
N ASP A 90 -3.72 24.50 12.25
CA ASP A 90 -3.61 25.05 13.60
C ASP A 90 -3.91 24.14 14.80
N ALA A 91 -4.22 22.86 14.58
CA ALA A 91 -4.39 21.86 15.66
C ALA A 91 -3.12 21.04 16.01
N PHE A 92 -2.11 21.01 15.14
CA PHE A 92 -1.05 19.97 15.18
C PHE A 92 0.38 20.52 15.36
N TRP A 93 0.56 21.78 15.75
CA TRP A 93 1.85 22.46 15.56
C TRP A 93 2.48 23.02 16.84
N GLU A 94 2.91 22.13 17.73
CA GLU A 94 3.99 22.42 18.66
C GLU A 94 5.33 21.87 18.13
N ALA A 95 6.46 22.54 18.43
CA ALA A 95 7.79 22.00 18.19
C ALA A 95 7.96 20.51 18.63
N PRO A 96 7.44 20.07 19.79
CA PRO A 96 7.38 18.63 20.13
C PRO A 96 6.52 17.78 19.18
N THR A 97 5.39 18.28 18.70
CA THR A 97 4.50 17.54 17.77
C THR A 97 5.11 17.34 16.39
N LEU A 98 5.94 18.27 15.90
CA LEU A 98 6.71 18.11 14.66
C LEU A 98 7.72 16.96 14.76
N TYR A 99 8.38 16.82 15.90
CA TYR A 99 9.27 15.68 16.16
C TYR A 99 8.47 14.38 16.23
N ILE A 100 7.35 14.35 16.95
CA ILE A 100 6.45 13.18 17.02
C ILE A 100 6.00 12.79 15.61
N PHE A 101 5.56 13.76 14.80
CA PHE A 101 5.16 13.55 13.42
C PHE A 101 6.27 12.96 12.55
N SER A 102 7.53 13.43 12.71
CA SER A 102 8.68 12.86 12.03
C SER A 102 8.88 11.37 12.35
N TYR A 103 8.76 11.00 13.63
CA TYR A 103 8.86 9.62 14.07
C TYR A 103 7.71 8.76 13.56
N LEU A 104 6.49 9.32 13.49
CA LEU A 104 5.35 8.64 12.87
C LEU A 104 5.60 8.37 11.38
N LEU A 105 6.09 9.35 10.61
CA LEU A 105 6.42 9.14 9.20
C LEU A 105 7.51 8.07 9.01
N ILE A 106 8.58 8.10 9.82
CA ILE A 106 9.66 7.12 9.75
C ILE A 106 9.14 5.72 10.08
N THR A 107 8.38 5.58 11.16
CA THR A 107 7.85 4.27 11.61
C THR A 107 6.82 3.72 10.63
N LEU A 108 5.86 4.53 10.18
CA LEU A 108 4.86 4.13 9.18
C LEU A 108 5.52 3.76 7.84
N GLY A 109 6.43 4.59 7.34
CA GLY A 109 7.17 4.31 6.10
C GLY A 109 7.99 3.02 6.21
N GLY A 110 8.66 2.79 7.35
CA GLY A 110 9.40 1.57 7.62
C GLY A 110 8.50 0.32 7.63
N VAL A 111 7.37 0.37 8.36
CA VAL A 111 6.40 -0.73 8.40
C VAL A 111 5.84 -1.03 7.02
N MET A 112 5.50 -0.01 6.22
CA MET A 112 5.04 -0.18 4.84
C MET A 112 6.07 -0.89 3.97
N ILE A 113 7.36 -0.52 4.08
CA ILE A 113 8.45 -1.18 3.34
C ILE A 113 8.53 -2.66 3.73
N VAL A 114 8.51 -2.97 5.03
CA VAL A 114 8.58 -4.36 5.50
C VAL A 114 7.40 -5.18 4.95
N ILE A 115 6.17 -4.68 5.05
CA ILE A 115 4.98 -5.36 4.52
C ILE A 115 5.08 -5.55 3.01
N ALA A 116 5.52 -4.53 2.27
CA ALA A 116 5.69 -4.59 0.82
C ALA A 116 6.77 -5.60 0.39
N LEU A 117 7.85 -5.73 1.17
CA LEU A 117 8.88 -6.75 0.95
C LEU A 117 8.31 -8.16 1.14
N PHE A 118 7.54 -8.40 2.20
CA PHE A 118 6.85 -9.68 2.39
C PHE A 118 5.86 -9.96 1.26
N GLY A 119 5.14 -8.96 0.76
CA GLY A 119 4.23 -9.10 -0.39
C GLY A 119 4.97 -9.42 -1.69
N CYS A 120 6.08 -8.74 -1.99
CA CYS A 120 6.90 -9.01 -3.16
C CYS A 120 7.55 -10.40 -3.08
N CYS A 121 8.15 -10.74 -1.93
CA CYS A 121 8.74 -12.06 -1.70
C CYS A 121 7.69 -13.17 -1.78
N GLY A 122 6.50 -12.96 -1.22
CA GLY A 122 5.37 -13.90 -1.29
C GLY A 122 4.83 -14.08 -2.71
N ALA A 123 4.86 -13.04 -3.54
CA ALA A 123 4.48 -13.15 -4.95
C ALA A 123 5.54 -13.89 -5.79
N VAL A 124 6.83 -13.71 -5.49
CA VAL A 124 7.93 -14.34 -6.24
C VAL A 124 8.16 -15.79 -5.81
N GLN A 125 8.20 -16.05 -4.50
CA GLN A 125 8.36 -17.40 -3.96
C GLN A 125 7.04 -18.17 -4.07
N ARG A 126 7.09 -19.37 -4.66
CA ARG A 126 5.98 -20.33 -4.64
C ARG A 126 5.75 -20.96 -3.25
N SER A 127 6.16 -20.29 -2.18
CA SER A 127 6.04 -20.79 -0.82
C SER A 127 4.71 -20.35 -0.21
N LYS A 128 3.85 -21.33 0.07
CA LYS A 128 2.57 -21.08 0.78
C LYS A 128 2.78 -20.38 2.11
N MET A 129 3.88 -20.66 2.81
CA MET A 129 4.18 -20.10 4.12
C MET A 129 4.39 -18.58 4.07
N MET A 130 5.16 -18.09 3.10
CA MET A 130 5.41 -16.64 2.96
C MET A 130 4.13 -15.88 2.59
N LEU A 131 3.35 -16.45 1.67
CA LEU A 131 2.08 -15.86 1.26
C LEU A 131 1.03 -15.90 2.39
N SER A 132 1.01 -16.96 3.21
CA SER A 132 0.14 -17.03 4.39
C SER A 132 0.55 -16.01 5.45
N ILE A 133 1.85 -15.80 5.67
CA ILE A 133 2.33 -14.77 6.62
C ILE A 133 1.90 -13.39 6.13
N TYR A 134 2.04 -13.10 4.84
CA TYR A 134 1.55 -11.85 4.26
C TYR A 134 0.04 -11.66 4.46
N ALA A 135 -0.76 -12.69 4.19
CA ALA A 135 -2.21 -12.65 4.40
C ALA A 135 -2.58 -12.41 5.88
N VAL A 136 -1.88 -13.06 6.82
CA VAL A 136 -2.08 -12.87 8.27
C VAL A 136 -1.72 -11.44 8.68
N ILE A 137 -0.60 -10.90 8.19
CA ILE A 137 -0.19 -9.52 8.46
C ILE A 137 -1.26 -8.53 7.96
N LEU A 138 -1.72 -8.70 6.72
CA LEU A 138 -2.79 -7.84 6.17
C LEU A 138 -4.09 -7.94 6.98
N PHE A 139 -4.45 -9.14 7.43
CA PHE A 139 -5.63 -9.34 8.26
C PHE A 139 -5.49 -8.65 9.63
N LEU A 140 -4.34 -8.75 10.28
CA LEU A 140 -4.08 -8.05 11.55
C LEU A 140 -4.13 -6.53 11.37
N LEU A 141 -3.59 -6.01 10.26
CA LEU A 141 -3.68 -4.58 9.93
C LEU A 141 -5.12 -4.14 9.68
N MET A 142 -5.96 -4.99 9.10
CA MET A 142 -7.39 -4.73 8.94
C MET A 142 -8.10 -4.61 10.29
N LEU A 143 -7.83 -5.53 11.22
CA LEU A 143 -8.38 -5.45 12.58
C LEU A 143 -7.91 -4.18 13.31
N PHE A 144 -6.62 -3.85 13.20
CA PHE A 144 -6.07 -2.62 13.79
C PHE A 144 -6.72 -1.37 13.19
N THR A 145 -6.86 -1.33 11.85
CA THR A 145 -7.52 -0.24 11.14
C THR A 145 -8.95 -0.08 11.65
N LEU A 146 -9.75 -1.14 11.65
CA LEU A 146 -11.12 -1.15 12.19
C LEU A 146 -11.18 -0.67 13.64
N GLY A 147 -10.28 -1.15 14.49
CA GLY A 147 -10.18 -0.72 15.90
C GLY A 147 -9.93 0.78 16.05
N CYS A 148 -8.97 1.33 15.29
CA CYS A 148 -8.72 2.78 15.25
C CYS A 148 -9.95 3.57 14.76
N GLY A 149 -10.63 3.08 13.72
CA GLY A 149 -11.85 3.72 13.20
C GLY A 149 -12.97 3.78 14.23
N ILE A 150 -13.25 2.66 14.89
CA ILE A 150 -14.26 2.59 15.97
C ILE A 150 -13.88 3.52 17.12
N PHE A 151 -12.61 3.54 17.53
CA PHE A 151 -12.13 4.42 18.59
C PHE A 151 -12.31 5.90 18.25
N ILE A 152 -11.99 6.32 17.02
CA ILE A 152 -12.18 7.70 16.55
C ILE A 152 -13.66 8.06 16.54
N LEU A 153 -14.54 7.17 16.05
CA LEU A 153 -15.98 7.41 16.03
C LEU A 153 -16.55 7.53 17.45
N TYR A 154 -16.12 6.67 18.38
CA TYR A 154 -16.53 6.75 19.78
C TYR A 154 -16.11 8.06 20.44
N LYS A 155 -14.89 8.53 20.16
CA LYS A 155 -14.39 9.79 20.72
C LYS A 155 -15.03 11.02 20.11
N ARG A 156 -15.50 10.96 18.87
CA ARG A 156 -16.11 12.10 18.16
C ARG A 156 -17.26 12.75 18.95
N ASP A 157 -18.11 11.94 19.59
CA ASP A 157 -19.32 12.45 20.25
C ASP A 157 -19.00 13.22 21.54
N GLY A 158 -17.90 12.90 22.23
CA GLY A 158 -17.48 13.57 23.46
C GLY A 158 -16.61 14.82 23.25
N ILE A 159 -15.98 14.95 22.08
CA ILE A 159 -15.00 16.02 21.83
C ILE A 159 -15.63 17.41 21.89
N ASP A 160 -16.90 17.59 21.53
CA ASP A 160 -17.54 18.91 21.52
C ASP A 160 -17.60 19.52 22.92
N VAL A 161 -18.09 18.71 23.87
CA VAL A 161 -18.24 19.07 25.27
C VAL A 161 -16.86 19.19 25.94
N GLU A 162 -15.97 18.23 25.71
CA GLU A 162 -14.59 18.28 26.25
C GLU A 162 -13.85 19.53 25.76
N LEU A 163 -14.03 19.91 24.49
CA LEU A 163 -13.44 21.12 23.91
C LEU A 163 -14.01 22.38 24.54
N GLN A 164 -15.33 22.46 24.70
CA GLN A 164 -15.98 23.60 25.32
C GLN A 164 -15.52 23.79 26.77
N ASP A 165 -15.49 22.71 27.56
CA ASP A 165 -15.06 22.74 28.96
C ASP A 165 -13.57 23.11 29.08
N ALA A 166 -12.72 22.56 28.20
CA ALA A 166 -11.30 22.88 28.17
C ALA A 166 -11.07 24.37 27.83
N LEU A 167 -11.76 24.92 26.84
CA LEU A 167 -11.65 26.33 26.46
C LEU A 167 -12.13 27.25 27.59
N ASN A 168 -13.27 26.94 28.21
CA ASN A 168 -13.76 27.69 29.36
C ASN A 168 -12.76 27.69 30.52
N TYR A 169 -12.19 26.52 30.84
CA TYR A 169 -11.17 26.39 31.88
C TYR A 169 -9.92 27.23 31.59
N MET A 170 -9.43 27.19 30.35
CA MET A 170 -8.25 27.95 29.93
C MET A 170 -8.48 29.45 29.97
N VAL A 171 -9.66 29.93 29.55
CA VAL A 171 -10.02 31.37 29.62
C VAL A 171 -10.10 31.82 31.09
N GLN A 172 -10.78 31.06 31.94
CA GLN A 172 -10.94 31.40 33.36
C GLN A 172 -9.58 31.53 34.08
N HIS A 173 -8.65 30.63 33.78
CA HIS A 173 -7.34 30.56 34.44
C HIS A 173 -6.22 31.25 33.64
N TYR A 174 -6.53 32.08 32.65
CA TYR A 174 -5.51 32.66 31.77
C TYR A 174 -4.48 33.52 32.54
N TYR A 175 -4.94 34.43 33.42
CA TYR A 175 -4.07 35.31 34.21
C TYR A 175 -3.64 34.75 35.58
N GLN A 176 -4.35 33.74 36.08
CA GLN A 176 -4.13 33.19 37.44
C GLN A 176 -3.53 31.77 37.44
N GLY A 177 -3.51 31.11 36.28
CA GLY A 177 -3.04 29.75 36.11
C GLY A 177 -1.54 29.62 35.89
N ALA A 178 -1.09 28.39 35.65
CA ALA A 178 0.28 28.12 35.25
C ALA A 178 0.57 28.75 33.88
N GLY A 179 1.81 29.22 33.66
CA GLY A 179 2.21 29.84 32.39
C GLY A 179 1.96 28.96 31.14
N ILE A 180 1.89 27.64 31.32
CA ILE A 180 1.52 26.67 30.27
C ILE A 180 0.09 26.90 29.76
N ILE A 181 -0.87 27.26 30.62
CA ILE A 181 -2.26 27.52 30.22
C ILE A 181 -2.31 28.78 29.35
N GLN A 182 -1.61 29.83 29.77
CA GLN A 182 -1.52 31.08 29.03
C GLN A 182 -0.89 30.86 27.64
N GLU A 183 0.25 30.17 27.60
CA GLU A 183 0.97 29.87 26.36
C GLU A 183 0.14 28.98 25.42
N SER A 184 -0.57 27.99 25.96
CA SER A 184 -1.41 27.08 25.18
C SER A 184 -2.61 27.82 24.58
N LEU A 185 -3.29 28.67 25.36
CA LEU A 185 -4.43 29.44 24.87
C LEU A 185 -4.01 30.49 23.84
N ASP A 186 -2.88 31.18 24.08
CA ASP A 186 -2.33 32.16 23.13
C ASP A 186 -1.99 31.52 21.79
N ARG A 187 -1.35 30.35 21.82
CA ARG A 187 -1.07 29.56 20.61
C ARG A 187 -2.36 29.17 19.92
N LEU A 188 -3.32 28.61 20.64
CA LEU A 188 -4.60 28.17 20.09
C LEU A 188 -5.39 29.32 19.45
N GLN A 189 -5.42 30.49 20.08
CA GLN A 189 -6.09 31.70 19.56
C GLN A 189 -5.42 32.23 18.29
N GLN A 190 -4.09 32.29 18.26
CA GLN A 190 -3.34 32.70 17.07
C GLN A 190 -3.52 31.72 15.91
N ALA A 191 -3.57 30.44 16.26
CA ALA A 191 -3.68 29.35 15.32
C ALA A 191 -5.08 29.39 14.68
N PHE A 192 -6.16 29.28 15.45
CA PHE A 192 -7.52 29.29 14.89
C PHE A 192 -8.07 30.68 14.54
N ARG A 193 -7.30 31.75 14.75
CA ARG A 193 -7.69 33.15 14.57
C ARG A 193 -9.02 33.45 15.26
N CYS A 194 -9.05 33.14 16.54
CA CYS A 194 -10.24 33.20 17.39
C CYS A 194 -9.90 33.82 18.75
N CYS A 195 -10.92 34.09 19.57
CA CYS A 195 -10.74 34.61 20.92
C CYS A 195 -11.78 34.01 21.86
N GLY A 196 -11.34 33.65 23.07
CA GLY A 196 -12.20 33.02 24.08
C GLY A 196 -12.78 31.68 23.63
N ASN A 197 -13.76 31.18 24.37
CA ASN A 197 -14.52 29.99 24.02
C ASN A 197 -15.60 30.33 22.96
N ALA A 198 -16.51 31.25 23.31
CA ALA A 198 -17.56 31.79 22.48
C ALA A 198 -17.22 33.17 21.88
N GLY A 199 -16.25 33.89 22.46
CA GLY A 199 -15.76 35.16 21.92
C GLY A 199 -14.96 35.98 22.94
N CYS A 200 -14.61 37.22 22.55
CA CYS A 200 -13.92 38.17 23.44
C CYS A 200 -14.70 38.51 24.73
N SER A 201 -16.03 38.35 24.73
CA SER A 201 -16.88 38.58 25.91
C SER A 201 -16.57 37.66 27.09
N ASP A 202 -15.94 36.51 26.83
CA ASP A 202 -15.66 35.52 27.87
C ASP A 202 -14.64 36.05 28.88
N PHE A 203 -13.67 36.86 28.44
CA PHE A 203 -12.70 37.52 29.32
C PHE A 203 -13.38 38.59 30.19
N ALA A 204 -14.31 39.35 29.61
CA ALA A 204 -15.07 40.37 30.34
C ALA A 204 -15.91 39.76 31.47
N ALA A 205 -16.46 38.55 31.27
CA ALA A 205 -17.20 37.82 32.31
C ALA A 205 -16.34 37.54 33.56
N PHE A 206 -15.03 37.41 33.40
CA PHE A 206 -14.07 37.21 34.49
C PHE A 206 -13.37 38.49 34.95
N HIS A 207 -13.81 39.67 34.51
CA HIS A 207 -13.15 40.95 34.77
C HIS A 207 -11.68 40.98 34.29
N GLN A 208 -11.42 40.33 33.17
CA GLN A 208 -10.11 40.24 32.53
C GLN A 208 -10.14 40.96 31.18
N ASP A 209 -9.02 41.56 30.79
CA ASP A 209 -8.85 42.10 29.45
C ASP A 209 -8.52 40.96 28.47
N PRO A 210 -9.05 40.96 27.24
CA PRO A 210 -8.67 39.98 26.24
C PRO A 210 -7.18 40.14 25.85
N PRO A 211 -6.44 39.04 25.67
CA PRO A 211 -5.02 39.10 25.36
C PRO A 211 -4.76 39.64 23.95
N ARG A 212 -3.55 40.16 23.73
CA ARG A 212 -3.13 40.73 22.43
C ARG A 212 -3.09 39.70 21.29
N THR A 213 -3.14 38.42 21.64
CA THR A 213 -3.15 37.26 20.74
C THR A 213 -4.52 37.03 20.10
N CYS A 214 -5.59 37.64 20.64
CA CYS A 214 -6.93 37.57 20.07
C CYS A 214 -7.05 38.28 18.71
N ASP A 215 -7.80 37.65 17.79
CA ASP A 215 -8.13 38.26 16.50
C ASP A 215 -9.18 39.38 16.65
N ILE A 216 -9.11 40.39 15.78
CA ILE A 216 -9.98 41.58 15.79
C ILE A 216 -11.46 41.19 15.55
N ARG A 217 -11.70 40.05 14.88
CA ARG A 217 -13.04 39.53 14.62
C ARG A 217 -13.74 38.96 15.85
N CYS A 218 -13.02 38.67 16.94
CA CYS A 218 -13.59 38.16 18.19
C CYS A 218 -14.49 36.91 18.02
N ASP A 219 -14.24 36.09 17.01
CA ASP A 219 -14.97 34.83 16.82
C ASP A 219 -14.57 33.81 17.90
N GLY A 220 -15.53 33.04 18.42
CA GLY A 220 -15.27 32.00 19.41
C GLY A 220 -14.39 30.87 18.90
N CYS A 221 -13.40 30.44 19.70
CA CYS A 221 -12.50 29.35 19.33
C CYS A 221 -13.22 28.01 19.22
N HIS A 222 -14.26 27.77 20.01
CA HIS A 222 -15.04 26.53 19.97
C HIS A 222 -15.62 26.28 18.57
N TYR A 223 -16.29 27.28 18.00
CA TYR A 223 -16.88 27.18 16.67
C TYR A 223 -15.83 26.93 15.57
N ARG A 224 -14.71 27.65 15.61
CA ARG A 224 -13.62 27.54 14.61
C ARG A 224 -12.95 26.17 14.67
N ILE A 225 -12.62 25.69 15.87
CA ILE A 225 -11.97 24.40 16.11
C ILE A 225 -12.92 23.26 15.75
N TRP A 226 -14.17 23.30 16.21
CA TRP A 226 -15.17 22.29 15.92
C TRP A 226 -15.41 22.15 14.42
N THR A 227 -15.51 23.28 13.71
CA THR A 227 -15.65 23.29 12.25
C THR A 227 -14.45 22.63 11.56
N ALA A 228 -13.22 22.99 11.95
CA ALA A 228 -12.00 22.41 11.39
C ALA A 228 -11.90 20.90 11.66
N LEU A 229 -12.21 20.48 12.88
CA LEU A 229 -12.20 19.09 13.32
C LEU A 229 -13.27 18.26 12.59
N HIS A 230 -14.47 18.80 12.38
CA HIS A 230 -15.51 18.13 11.61
C HIS A 230 -15.10 17.92 10.15
N ILE A 231 -14.51 18.93 9.50
CA ILE A 231 -13.97 18.79 8.13
C ILE A 231 -12.87 17.72 8.09
N GLY A 232 -11.96 17.75 9.06
CA GLY A 232 -10.91 16.75 9.22
C GLY A 232 -11.47 15.33 9.36
N PHE A 233 -12.49 15.13 10.19
CA PHE A 233 -13.15 13.84 10.35
C PHE A 233 -13.87 13.38 9.09
N SER A 234 -14.53 14.27 8.34
CA SER A 234 -15.14 13.91 7.06
C SER A 234 -14.11 13.37 6.06
N VAL A 235 -12.96 14.06 5.91
CA VAL A 235 -11.88 13.60 5.03
C VAL A 235 -11.27 12.29 5.54
N ALA A 236 -11.02 12.19 6.84
CA ALA A 236 -10.45 10.99 7.46
C ALA A 236 -11.36 9.77 7.26
N ILE A 237 -12.67 9.91 7.41
CA ILE A 237 -13.64 8.82 7.18
C ILE A 237 -13.55 8.33 5.73
N VAL A 238 -13.50 9.22 4.74
CA VAL A 238 -13.39 8.82 3.32
C VAL A 238 -12.09 8.06 3.07
N VAL A 239 -10.96 8.58 3.53
CA VAL A 239 -9.65 7.90 3.39
C VAL A 239 -9.67 6.54 4.08
N PHE A 240 -10.25 6.46 5.27
CA PHE A 240 -10.35 5.23 6.05
C PHE A 240 -11.19 4.15 5.35
N LEU A 241 -12.33 4.53 4.75
CA LEU A 241 -13.15 3.62 3.96
C LEU A 241 -12.38 3.08 2.73
N ILE A 242 -11.65 3.95 2.03
CA ILE A 242 -10.82 3.54 0.88
C ILE A 242 -9.76 2.54 1.34
N VAL A 243 -9.07 2.82 2.45
CA VAL A 243 -8.05 1.92 3.01
C VAL A 243 -8.64 0.56 3.36
N ILE A 244 -9.81 0.50 3.99
CA ILE A 244 -10.49 -0.76 4.32
C ILE A 244 -10.81 -1.56 3.05
N VAL A 245 -11.36 -0.91 2.02
CA VAL A 245 -11.69 -1.59 0.76
C VAL A 245 -10.44 -2.15 0.11
N VAL A 246 -9.36 -1.36 0.03
CA VAL A 246 -8.08 -1.80 -0.54
C VAL A 246 -7.49 -2.97 0.25
N GLN A 247 -7.51 -2.91 1.59
CA GLN A 247 -7.03 -3.99 2.44
C GLN A 247 -7.86 -5.26 2.27
N LEU A 248 -9.19 -5.15 2.21
CA LEU A 248 -10.09 -6.29 2.01
C LEU A 248 -9.84 -6.97 0.67
N VAL A 249 -9.67 -6.18 -0.40
CA VAL A 249 -9.32 -6.69 -1.73
C VAL A 249 -7.95 -7.39 -1.69
N ALA A 250 -6.95 -6.80 -1.02
CA ALA A 250 -5.62 -7.40 -0.90
C ALA A 250 -5.64 -8.72 -0.11
N VAL A 251 -6.40 -8.79 0.98
CA VAL A 251 -6.59 -10.03 1.76
C VAL A 251 -7.29 -11.08 0.91
N ALA A 252 -8.38 -10.74 0.21
CA ALA A 252 -9.10 -11.65 -0.66
C ALA A 252 -8.21 -12.21 -1.78
N MET A 253 -7.42 -11.35 -2.44
CA MET A 253 -6.45 -11.77 -3.46
C MET A 253 -5.37 -12.68 -2.88
N SER A 254 -4.88 -12.38 -1.68
CA SER A 254 -3.85 -13.19 -1.00
C SER A 254 -4.38 -14.56 -0.60
N LEU A 255 -5.60 -14.62 -0.05
CA LEU A 255 -6.25 -15.88 0.31
C LEU A 255 -6.58 -16.72 -0.93
N TYR A 256 -7.08 -16.09 -2.00
CA TYR A 256 -7.29 -16.77 -3.28
C TYR A 256 -5.99 -17.41 -3.76
N MET A 257 -4.87 -16.67 -3.74
CA MET A 257 -3.56 -17.20 -4.09
C MET A 257 -3.12 -18.35 -3.19
N VAL A 258 -3.36 -18.30 -1.87
CA VAL A 258 -2.99 -19.39 -0.94
C VAL A 258 -3.78 -20.67 -1.26
N ILE A 259 -5.08 -20.54 -1.54
CA ILE A 259 -6.00 -21.66 -1.83
C ILE A 259 -5.71 -22.23 -3.23
N ALA A 260 -5.48 -21.36 -4.21
CA ALA A 260 -5.24 -21.74 -5.60
C ALA A 260 -3.90 -22.46 -5.80
N ILE A 261 -2.93 -22.34 -4.90
CA ILE A 261 -1.71 -23.15 -4.97
C ILE A 261 -2.09 -24.62 -4.65
N PRO A 262 -2.04 -25.55 -5.61
CA PRO A 262 -2.39 -26.94 -5.34
C PRO A 262 -1.46 -27.52 -4.27
N LYS A 263 -2.00 -28.31 -3.33
CA LYS A 263 -1.20 -29.03 -2.30
C LYS A 263 -0.15 -29.97 -2.90
N HIS A 264 -0.22 -30.27 -4.20
CA HIS A 264 0.56 -31.32 -4.85
C HIS A 264 2.04 -31.02 -5.11
N GLN A 265 2.57 -29.83 -4.79
CA GLN A 265 4.01 -29.54 -4.94
C GLN A 265 4.91 -30.19 -3.87
N PHE A 266 4.38 -31.06 -3.00
CA PHE A 266 5.21 -31.88 -2.09
C PHE A 266 5.99 -33.01 -2.79
N HIS A 267 5.88 -33.17 -4.12
CA HIS A 267 6.84 -33.96 -4.90
C HIS A 267 7.83 -33.04 -5.65
N PRO A 268 9.11 -33.01 -5.24
CA PRO A 268 10.17 -32.27 -5.95
C PRO A 268 10.39 -32.72 -7.41
N GLU A 269 9.85 -33.87 -7.81
CA GLU A 269 10.07 -34.45 -9.14
C GLU A 269 9.50 -33.61 -10.29
N TYR A 270 8.39 -32.90 -10.12
CA TYR A 270 7.71 -32.24 -11.23
C TYR A 270 8.38 -30.94 -11.69
N TYR A 271 9.01 -30.18 -10.77
CA TYR A 271 9.72 -28.93 -11.12
C TYR A 271 11.09 -29.21 -11.74
N TYR A 272 11.74 -30.32 -11.37
CA TYR A 272 13.00 -30.76 -11.97
C TYR A 272 12.77 -31.31 -13.38
N THR A 273 11.73 -32.11 -13.62
CA THR A 273 11.46 -32.70 -14.94
C THR A 273 11.10 -31.65 -15.99
N GLU A 274 10.37 -30.58 -15.68
CA GLU A 274 10.06 -29.50 -16.65
C GLU A 274 11.34 -28.77 -17.11
N HIS A 275 12.21 -28.41 -16.16
CA HIS A 275 13.49 -27.74 -16.45
C HIS A 275 14.49 -28.65 -17.16
N GLN A 276 14.57 -29.92 -16.73
CA GLN A 276 15.43 -30.94 -17.33
C GLN A 276 14.92 -31.34 -18.72
N ASN A 277 13.60 -31.40 -18.94
CA ASN A 277 13.01 -31.59 -20.27
C ASN A 277 13.27 -30.39 -21.17
N ARG A 278 13.20 -29.14 -20.68
CA ARG A 278 13.60 -27.97 -21.49
C ARG A 278 15.09 -27.98 -21.84
N ALA A 279 15.96 -28.38 -20.92
CA ALA A 279 17.40 -28.49 -21.16
C ALA A 279 17.72 -29.65 -22.13
N TYR A 280 17.07 -30.80 -21.96
CA TYR A 280 17.17 -31.98 -22.83
C TYR A 280 16.58 -31.74 -24.22
N LEU A 281 15.45 -31.05 -24.34
CA LEU A 281 14.88 -30.65 -25.63
C LEU A 281 15.74 -29.60 -26.34
N ARG A 282 16.47 -28.75 -25.59
CA ARG A 282 17.48 -27.85 -26.16
C ARG A 282 18.71 -28.63 -26.65
N SER A 283 19.17 -29.64 -25.92
CA SER A 283 20.30 -30.48 -26.35
C SER A 283 19.95 -31.36 -27.56
N LEU A 284 18.76 -31.96 -27.60
CA LEU A 284 18.25 -32.71 -28.76
C LEU A 284 18.09 -31.84 -30.00
N ARG A 285 17.69 -30.57 -29.84
CA ARG A 285 17.60 -29.60 -30.94
C ARG A 285 18.99 -29.25 -31.50
N SER A 286 20.03 -29.38 -30.68
CA SER A 286 21.43 -29.18 -31.09
C SER A 286 22.04 -30.41 -31.76
N TYR A 287 21.43 -31.60 -31.67
CA TYR A 287 21.96 -32.86 -32.19
C TYR A 287 21.36 -33.28 -33.56
N ARG A 288 20.39 -32.54 -34.11
CA ARG A 288 19.78 -32.88 -35.40
C ARG A 288 20.54 -32.28 -36.61
N SER A 289 21.63 -32.95 -37.00
CA SER A 289 21.88 -33.46 -38.37
C SER A 289 23.28 -34.08 -38.47
N PRO A 290 23.40 -35.39 -38.75
CA PRO A 290 23.82 -35.79 -40.09
C PRO A 290 22.78 -36.68 -40.79
N GLN A 291 22.72 -36.60 -42.11
CA GLN A 291 21.74 -37.33 -42.94
C GLN A 291 21.91 -38.86 -42.85
N PRO A 292 20.82 -39.65 -42.94
CA PRO A 292 20.93 -41.09 -43.15
C PRO A 292 21.41 -41.40 -44.58
N PRO A 293 22.22 -42.44 -44.80
CA PRO A 293 22.62 -42.87 -46.14
C PRO A 293 21.41 -43.44 -46.91
N ARG A 294 21.38 -43.21 -48.23
CA ARG A 294 20.29 -43.63 -49.12
C ARG A 294 20.20 -45.17 -49.22
N PRO A 295 18.98 -45.74 -49.36
CA PRO A 295 18.83 -47.17 -49.59
C PRO A 295 19.24 -47.55 -51.02
N TYR A 296 20.03 -48.61 -51.16
CA TYR A 296 20.37 -49.23 -52.45
C TYR A 296 19.16 -50.01 -52.98
N VAL A 297 18.79 -49.71 -54.23
CA VAL A 297 17.79 -50.46 -55.00
C VAL A 297 18.49 -51.65 -55.66
N ILE A 298 18.06 -52.87 -55.36
CA ILE A 298 18.56 -54.09 -56.02
C ILE A 298 17.71 -54.33 -57.27
N SER A 299 18.32 -54.27 -58.45
CA SER A 299 17.71 -54.63 -59.74
C SER A 299 17.86 -56.14 -60.00
N PRO A 300 16.81 -56.88 -60.38
CA PRO A 300 16.89 -58.31 -60.66
C PRO A 300 17.30 -58.55 -62.12
N ALA A 301 18.61 -58.58 -62.38
CA ALA A 301 19.16 -59.09 -63.63
C ALA A 301 20.64 -59.50 -63.48
N ALA A 302 20.89 -60.75 -63.10
CA ALA A 302 22.11 -61.50 -63.46
C ALA A 302 21.98 -62.96 -62.99
N TYR A 303 21.24 -63.75 -63.75
CA TYR A 303 21.37 -65.20 -63.82
C TYR A 303 22.51 -65.47 -64.82
N ARG A 304 23.65 -65.99 -64.36
CA ARG A 304 24.54 -66.81 -65.18
C ARG A 304 25.45 -67.64 -64.28
#